data_AF-A0A2R6CI86-F1
#
_entry.id   AF-A0A2R6CI86-F1
#
_cell.length_a   1.000
_cell.length_b   1.000
_cell.length_c   1.000
_cell.angle_alpha   90.00
_cell.angle_beta   90.00
_cell.angle_gamma   90.00
#
_symmetry.space_group_name_H-M   'P 1'
#
loop_
_entity.id
_entity.type
_entity.pdbx_description
1 polymer ?
#
loop_
_entity_poly.entity_id
_entity_poly.type
_entity_poly.pdbx_seq_one_letter_code
_entity_poly.pdbx_strand_id
1 'polypeptide(L)'
;MVSGRHGILRVPESFCRECHVFTRRADQAAERVDADVEVRVFSWWTRFLGALRHGGYHPPVMVVGGRRLCQGRDVPTTDGVVAAIEAALDRNSEFDRSRSHDS
;
A
#
# COMPACT_ATOMS: atom_id res chain seq x y z
N MET A 1 -2.25 -14.81 10.27
CA MET A 1 -1.47 -14.17 11.36
C MET A 1 -0.95 -12.86 10.80
N VAL A 2 -1.53 -11.75 11.24
CA VAL A 2 -1.21 -10.40 10.72
C VAL A 2 0.19 -10.03 11.18
N SER A 3 1.18 -10.18 10.30
CA SER A 3 2.54 -9.73 10.58
C SER A 3 2.74 -8.33 9.97
N GLY A 4 2.19 -7.32 10.63
CA GLY A 4 2.41 -5.93 10.27
C GLY A 4 3.86 -5.52 10.55
N ARG A 5 4.80 -5.89 9.69
CA ARG A 5 6.16 -5.35 9.72
C ARG A 5 6.10 -3.92 9.17
N HIS A 6 5.69 -2.99 10.03
CA HIS A 6 5.92 -1.57 9.78
C HIS A 6 7.41 -1.34 9.59
N GLY A 7 7.78 -0.89 8.40
CA GLY A 7 9.16 -0.48 8.13
C GLY A 7 9.68 0.56 9.13
N ILE A 8 10.98 0.84 9.06
CA ILE A 8 11.82 1.57 10.05
C ILE A 8 11.31 3.00 10.42
N LEU A 9 10.33 3.57 9.72
CA LEU A 9 9.85 4.93 9.95
C LEU A 9 8.43 4.96 10.55
N ARG A 10 8.32 5.39 11.81
CA ARG A 10 7.08 5.93 12.37
C ARG A 10 6.95 7.38 11.91
N VAL A 11 5.85 7.72 11.22
CA VAL A 11 5.56 9.10 10.80
C VAL A 11 4.82 9.81 11.94
N PRO A 12 5.41 10.82 12.60
CA PRO A 12 4.72 11.59 13.62
C PRO A 12 3.57 12.40 12.99
N GLU A 13 2.44 12.53 13.70
CA GLU A 13 1.31 13.36 13.25
C GLU A 13 1.74 14.83 12.99
N SER A 14 2.72 15.33 13.75
CA SER A 14 3.30 16.66 13.59
C SER A 14 4.12 16.86 12.32
N PHE A 15 4.58 15.78 11.67
CA PHE A 15 5.39 15.85 10.46
C PHE A 15 4.53 15.94 9.21
N CYS A 16 3.42 15.20 9.17
CA CYS A 16 2.49 15.18 8.05
C CYS A 16 1.18 14.50 8.48
N ARG A 17 0.13 15.29 8.70
CA ARG A 17 -1.18 14.78 9.15
C ARG A 17 -1.79 13.81 8.15
N GLU A 18 -1.65 14.11 6.85
CA GLU A 18 -2.13 13.26 5.76
C GLU A 18 -1.40 11.92 5.73
N CYS A 19 -0.09 11.91 5.95
CA CYS A 19 0.72 10.70 5.98
C CYS A 19 0.33 9.79 7.17
N HIS A 20 -0.01 10.37 8.31
CA HIS A 20 -0.54 9.63 9.45
C HIS A 20 -1.91 9.00 9.13
N VAL A 21 -2.78 9.70 8.41
CA VAL A 21 -4.05 9.11 7.96
C VAL A 21 -3.80 7.96 6.98
N PHE A 22 -2.92 8.13 6.00
CA PHE A 22 -2.60 7.08 5.02
C PHE A 22 -2.09 5.80 5.68
N THR A 23 -1.14 5.93 6.59
CA THR A 23 -0.56 4.78 7.33
C THR A 23 -1.62 4.11 8.19
N ARG A 24 -2.40 4.86 8.97
CA ARG A 24 -3.49 4.30 9.78
C ARG A 24 -4.53 3.54 8.94
N ARG A 25 -4.87 4.02 7.75
CA ARG A 25 -5.83 3.34 6.87
C ARG A 25 -5.26 2.06 6.27
N ALA A 26 -3.96 2.04 5.95
CA ALA A 26 -3.28 0.83 5.52
C ALA A 26 -3.26 -0.23 6.63
N ASP A 27 -2.99 0.17 7.86
CA ASP A 27 -2.94 -0.74 9.01
C ASP A 27 -4.29 -1.38 9.29
N GLN A 28 -5.34 -0.55 9.35
CA GLN A 28 -6.71 -1.02 9.53
C GLN A 28 -7.18 -1.93 8.40
N ALA A 29 -6.71 -1.71 7.16
CA ALA A 29 -7.04 -2.58 6.05
C ALA A 29 -6.31 -3.92 6.15
N ALA A 30 -5.02 -3.91 6.53
CA ALA A 30 -4.24 -5.14 6.73
C ALA A 30 -4.81 -6.02 7.86
N GLU A 31 -5.38 -5.42 8.91
CA GLU A 31 -6.08 -6.15 9.98
C GLU A 31 -7.39 -6.81 9.51
N ARG A 32 -8.02 -6.29 8.44
CA ARG A 32 -9.32 -6.77 7.94
C ARG A 32 -9.20 -7.86 6.86
N VAL A 33 -8.05 -7.94 6.19
CA VAL A 33 -7.82 -8.92 5.13
C VAL A 33 -7.26 -10.20 5.73
N ASP A 34 -7.82 -11.35 5.37
CA ASP A 34 -7.32 -12.67 5.78
C ASP A 34 -6.14 -13.12 4.92
N ALA A 35 -5.09 -12.29 4.87
CA ALA A 35 -3.85 -12.56 4.14
C ALA A 35 -2.64 -11.94 4.85
N ASP A 36 -1.44 -12.41 4.53
CA ASP A 36 -0.21 -11.79 5.03
C ASP A 36 0.11 -10.54 4.19
N VAL A 37 -0.10 -9.36 4.77
CA VAL A 37 0.08 -8.06 4.11
C VAL A 37 1.25 -7.30 4.75
N GLU A 38 2.32 -7.10 3.99
CA GLU A 38 3.46 -6.28 4.42
C GLU A 38 3.21 -4.79 4.14
N VAL A 39 3.06 -3.97 5.20
CA VAL A 39 2.90 -2.51 5.09
C VAL A 39 4.25 -1.80 5.28
N ARG A 40 4.78 -1.21 4.20
CA ARG A 40 6.06 -0.51 4.21
C ARG A 40 5.90 0.99 3.96
N VAL A 41 6.48 1.80 4.84
CA VAL A 41 6.48 3.27 4.75
C VAL A 41 7.87 3.76 4.39
N PHE A 42 7.96 4.65 3.41
CA PHE A 42 9.22 5.24 2.95
C PHE A 42 9.09 6.75 2.82
N SER A 43 10.20 7.46 3.00
CA SER A 43 10.25 8.88 2.67
C SER A 43 10.15 9.08 1.16
N TRP A 44 9.18 9.90 0.72
CA TRP A 44 8.99 10.22 -0.69
C TRP A 44 10.26 10.79 -1.32
N TRP A 45 10.99 11.65 -0.61
CA TRP A 45 12.27 12.21 -1.07
C TRP A 45 13.30 11.13 -1.38
N THR A 46 13.42 10.11 -0.52
CA THR A 46 14.38 9.01 -0.71
C THR A 46 13.95 8.00 -1.79
N ARG A 47 12.66 7.96 -2.12
CA ARG A 47 12.08 7.03 -3.11
C ARG A 47 11.36 7.72 -4.25
N PHE A 48 11.78 8.94 -4.60
CA PHE A 48 11.15 9.76 -5.64
C PHE A 48 11.05 9.01 -6.98
N LEU A 49 12.14 8.38 -7.44
CA LEU A 49 12.13 7.58 -8.68
C LEU A 49 11.16 6.39 -8.62
N GLY A 50 11.05 5.74 -7.46
CA GLY A 50 10.09 4.66 -7.24
C GLY A 50 8.65 5.17 -7.28
N ALA A 51 8.38 6.31 -6.64
CA ALA A 51 7.08 6.95 -6.68
C ALA A 51 6.67 7.31 -8.12
N LEU A 52 7.59 7.91 -8.91
CA LEU A 52 7.37 8.22 -10.32
C LEU A 52 7.01 6.99 -11.16
N ARG A 53 7.68 5.85 -10.95
CA ARG A 53 7.38 4.60 -11.66
C ARG A 53 5.92 4.14 -11.46
N HIS A 54 5.33 4.46 -10.32
CA HIS A 54 3.92 4.17 -10.01
C HIS A 54 3.00 5.38 -10.28
N GLY A 55 3.51 6.47 -10.87
CA GLY A 55 2.76 7.70 -11.13
C GLY A 55 2.56 8.62 -9.91
N GLY A 56 3.29 8.43 -8.82
CA GLY A 56 3.22 9.26 -7.62
C GLY A 56 4.05 10.54 -7.73
N TYR A 57 3.44 11.62 -8.23
CA TYR A 57 4.12 12.92 -8.42
C TYR A 57 3.99 13.84 -7.21
N HIS A 58 2.99 13.60 -6.34
CA HIS A 58 2.75 14.40 -5.13
C HIS A 58 2.58 13.50 -3.89
N PRO A 59 3.35 13.73 -2.81
CA PRO A 59 3.16 13.01 -1.56
C PRO A 59 1.88 13.48 -0.82
N PRO A 60 1.29 12.64 0.06
CA PRO A 60 1.60 11.22 0.27
C PRO A 60 1.13 10.35 -0.90
N VAL A 61 1.80 9.22 -1.18
CA VAL A 61 1.43 8.28 -2.26
C VAL A 61 1.20 6.90 -1.63
N MET A 62 0.07 6.26 -1.96
CA MET A 62 -0.21 4.87 -1.58
C MET A 62 -0.18 3.96 -2.80
N VAL A 63 0.56 2.86 -2.69
CA VAL A 63 0.68 1.82 -3.73
C VAL A 63 0.29 0.48 -3.11
N VAL A 64 -0.60 -0.24 -3.78
CA VAL A 64 -1.08 -1.57 -3.37
C VAL A 64 -0.88 -2.54 -4.53
N GLY A 65 -0.18 -3.66 -4.28
CA GLY A 65 0.10 -4.67 -5.32
C GLY A 65 0.80 -4.09 -6.56
N GLY A 66 1.73 -3.14 -6.37
CA GLY A 66 2.46 -2.48 -7.46
C GLY A 66 1.68 -1.42 -8.23
N ARG A 67 0.41 -1.14 -7.88
CA ARG A 67 -0.42 -0.11 -8.53
C ARG A 67 -0.71 1.03 -7.56
N ARG A 68 -0.62 2.28 -8.03
CA ARG A 68 -0.96 3.46 -7.24
C ARG A 68 -2.45 3.50 -6.97
N LEU A 69 -2.82 3.53 -5.69
CA LEU A 69 -4.20 3.67 -5.23
C LEU A 69 -4.61 5.14 -5.20
N CYS A 70 -3.83 5.98 -4.51
CA CYS A 70 -4.11 7.39 -4.33
C CYS A 70 -2.84 8.20 -4.11
N GLN A 71 -2.93 9.51 -4.27
CA GLN A 71 -1.85 10.45 -3.99
C GLN A 71 -2.37 11.79 -3.45
N GLY A 72 -1.53 12.52 -2.72
CA GLY A 72 -1.82 13.87 -2.26
C GLY A 72 -3.06 13.95 -1.37
N ARG A 73 -4.03 14.76 -1.78
CA ARG A 73 -5.22 15.09 -1.01
C ARG A 73 -6.33 14.04 -1.11
N ASP A 74 -6.16 13.04 -1.97
CA ASP A 74 -7.09 11.92 -2.14
C ASP A 74 -6.88 10.92 -1.00
N VAL A 75 -7.37 11.26 0.19
CA VAL A 75 -7.24 10.43 1.39
C VAL A 75 -8.08 9.16 1.22
N PRO A 76 -7.47 7.95 1.35
CA PRO A 76 -8.20 6.71 1.12
C PRO A 76 -9.17 6.38 2.27
N THR A 77 -10.30 5.77 1.94
CA THR A 77 -11.14 5.06 2.91
C THR A 77 -10.51 3.71 3.23
N THR A 78 -10.73 3.19 4.45
CA THR A 78 -10.23 1.85 4.81
C THR A 78 -10.76 0.79 3.86
N ASP A 79 -12.05 0.85 3.50
CA ASP A 79 -12.67 -0.10 2.57
C ASP A 79 -12.09 -0.01 1.16
N GLY A 80 -11.72 1.20 0.71
CA GLY A 80 -11.02 1.38 -0.56
C GLY A 80 -9.62 0.76 -0.57
N VAL A 81 -8.91 0.77 0.57
CA VAL A 81 -7.63 0.08 0.70
C VAL A 81 -7.82 -1.44 0.73
N VAL A 82 -8.83 -1.95 1.46
CA VAL A 82 -9.17 -3.38 1.49
C VAL A 82 -9.46 -3.90 0.08
N ALA A 83 -10.35 -3.25 -0.65
CA ALA A 83 -10.69 -3.63 -2.03
C ALA A 83 -9.46 -3.63 -2.95
N ALA A 84 -8.53 -2.70 -2.76
CA ALA A 84 -7.29 -2.64 -3.53
C ALA A 84 -6.34 -3.80 -3.20
N ILE A 85 -6.29 -4.24 -1.93
CA ILE A 85 -5.51 -5.40 -1.47
C ILE A 85 -6.10 -6.67 -2.05
N GLU A 86 -7.41 -6.88 -1.91
CA GLU A 86 -8.12 -8.06 -2.44
C GLU A 86 -7.92 -8.19 -3.96
N ALA A 87 -8.15 -7.10 -4.71
CA ALA A 87 -7.90 -7.09 -6.14
C ALA A 87 -6.42 -7.39 -6.50
N ALA A 88 -5.46 -7.06 -5.64
CA ALA A 88 -4.06 -7.41 -5.85
C ALA A 88 -3.77 -8.89 -5.58
N LEU A 89 -4.39 -9.46 -4.55
CA LEU A 89 -4.29 -10.89 -4.24
C LEU A 89 -4.90 -11.73 -5.38
N ASP A 90 -6.06 -11.34 -5.88
CA ASP A 90 -6.73 -12.01 -7.00
C ASP A 90 -5.83 -12.06 -8.23
N ARG A 91 -5.27 -10.92 -8.65
CA ARG A 91 -4.33 -10.84 -9.79
C ARG A 91 -3.09 -11.70 -9.61
N ASN A 92 -2.55 -11.76 -8.38
CA ASN A 92 -1.39 -12.59 -8.10
C ASN A 92 -1.75 -14.08 -8.16
N SER A 93 -2.94 -14.47 -7.70
CA SER A 93 -3.44 -15.84 -7.78
C SER A 93 -3.68 -16.28 -9.22
N GLU A 94 -4.22 -15.39 -10.07
CA GLU A 94 -4.38 -15.63 -11.51
C GLU A 94 -3.03 -15.83 -12.19
N PHE A 95 -2.05 -14.98 -11.87
CA PHE A 95 -0.70 -15.07 -12.40
C PHE A 95 0.00 -16.38 -12.02
N ASP A 96 -0.11 -16.81 -10.76
CA ASP A 96 0.46 -18.08 -10.28
C ASP A 96 -0.20 -19.30 -10.98
N ARG A 97 -1.52 -19.23 -11.18
CA ARG A 97 -2.29 -20.27 -11.87
C ARG A 97 -1.95 -20.39 -13.36
N SER A 98 -1.70 -19.27 -14.03
CA SER A 98 -1.22 -19.29 -15.42
C SER A 98 0.17 -19.88 -15.53
N ARG A 99 1.05 -19.60 -14.56
CA ARG A 99 2.43 -20.08 -14.57
C ARG A 99 2.57 -21.58 -14.27
N SER A 100 1.62 -22.14 -13.52
CA SER A 100 1.54 -23.58 -13.22
C SER A 100 0.96 -24.44 -14.35
N HIS A 101 0.29 -23.85 -15.36
CA HIS A 101 -0.20 -24.57 -16.55
C HIS A 101 0.82 -24.66 -17.69
N ASP A 102 1.90 -23.86 -17.64
CA ASP A 102 2.94 -23.78 -18.67
C ASP A 102 4.23 -24.57 -18.30
N SER A 103 4.19 -25.42 -17.25
CA SER A 103 5.33 -26.22 -16.76
C SER A 103 5.13 -27.72 -16.96
#